data_AF-A0A945AIR0-F1
#
_entry.id   AF-A0A945AIR0-F1
#
_cell.length_a   1.000
_cell.length_b   1.000
_cell.length_c   1.000
_cell.angle_alpha   90.00
_cell.angle_beta   90.00
_cell.angle_gamma   90.00
#
_symmetry.space_group_name_H-M   'P 1'
#
loop_
_entity.id
_entity.type
_entity.pdbx_description
1 polymer ?
#
loop_
_entity_poly.entity_id
_entity_poly.type
_entity_poly.pdbx_seq_one_letter_code
_entity_poly.pdbx_strand_id
1 'polypeptide(L)' 'FGHLLDARKLARDLGKSPSTWHDLKEVLPLLSQKKYYKKLKYGYARGTEPVKYIDQIRYYQDVLVNALVSE' A
#
# COMPACT_ATOMS: atom_id res chain seq x y z
N PHE A 1 -0.60 11.96 -4.12
CA PHE A 1 -1.97 11.60 -3.64
C PHE A 1 -2.80 10.80 -4.65
N GLY A 2 -2.76 11.10 -5.96
CA GLY A 2 -3.62 10.46 -6.97
C GLY A 2 -3.66 8.92 -6.97
N HIS A 3 -2.51 8.25 -7.00
CA HIS A 3 -2.48 6.77 -7.01
C HIS A 3 -3.04 6.10 -5.75
N LEU A 4 -3.08 6.79 -4.60
CA LEU A 4 -3.74 6.26 -3.41
C LEU A 4 -5.27 6.23 -3.60
N LEU A 5 -5.84 7.22 -4.30
CA LEU A 5 -7.26 7.20 -4.65
C LEU A 5 -7.58 6.06 -5.62
N ASP A 6 -6.69 5.80 -6.57
CA ASP A 6 -6.80 4.64 -7.48
C ASP A 6 -6.73 3.32 -6.72
N ALA A 7 -5.80 3.17 -5.76
CA ALA A 7 -5.73 1.99 -4.91
C ALA A 7 -7.01 1.81 -4.07
N ARG A 8 -7.55 2.88 -3.48
CA ARG A 8 -8.82 2.83 -2.72
C ARG A 8 -10.02 2.50 -3.61
N LYS A 9 -10.04 2.99 -4.85
CA LYS A 9 -11.08 2.62 -5.83
C LYS A 9 -10.95 1.14 -6.18
N LEU A 10 -9.76 0.69 -6.54
CA LEU A 10 -9.50 -0.70 -6.91
C LEU A 10 -9.79 -1.66 -5.75
N ALA A 11 -9.52 -1.26 -4.49
CA ALA A 11 -9.89 -2.04 -3.33
C ALA A 11 -11.40 -2.30 -3.27
N ARG A 12 -12.23 -1.26 -3.46
CA ARG A 12 -13.69 -1.42 -3.55
C ARG A 12 -14.11 -2.33 -4.70
N ASP A 13 -13.51 -2.16 -5.87
CA ASP A 13 -13.79 -2.98 -7.07
C ASP A 13 -13.44 -4.47 -6.84
N LEU A 14 -12.53 -4.77 -5.91
CA LEU A 14 -12.10 -6.13 -5.53
C LEU A 14 -12.78 -6.67 -4.26
N GLY A 15 -13.76 -5.95 -3.70
CA GLY A 15 -14.43 -6.36 -2.45
C GLY A 15 -13.53 -6.24 -1.20
N LYS A 16 -12.46 -5.47 -1.28
CA LYS A 16 -11.51 -5.20 -0.19
C LYS A 16 -11.80 -3.87 0.50
N SER A 17 -11.34 -3.72 1.74
CA SER A 17 -11.50 -2.46 2.45
C SER A 17 -10.63 -1.36 1.85
N PRO A 18 -11.20 -0.19 1.47
CA PRO A 18 -10.43 0.96 1.02
C PRO A 18 -9.84 1.78 2.18
N SER A 19 -10.05 1.37 3.43
CA SER A 19 -9.66 2.11 4.63
C SER A 19 -8.68 1.36 5.52
N THR A 20 -8.41 0.07 5.28
CA THR A 20 -7.41 -0.69 6.05
C THR A 20 -6.09 -0.73 5.30
N TRP A 21 -4.98 -0.58 6.05
CA TRP A 21 -3.65 -0.77 5.46
C TRP A 21 -3.44 -2.21 4.99
N HIS A 22 -3.98 -3.20 5.73
CA HIS A 22 -3.87 -4.61 5.37
C HIS A 22 -4.36 -4.88 3.94
N ASP A 23 -5.55 -4.42 3.59
CA ASP A 23 -6.08 -4.59 2.24
C ASP A 23 -5.36 -3.71 1.21
N LEU A 24 -5.06 -2.44 1.55
CA LEU A 24 -4.37 -1.56 0.63
C LEU A 24 -2.94 -2.03 0.31
N LYS A 25 -2.28 -2.73 1.24
CA LYS A 25 -0.98 -3.37 1.03
C LYS A 25 -1.04 -4.43 -0.07
N GLU A 26 -2.14 -5.18 -0.16
CA GLU A 26 -2.35 -6.17 -1.22
C GLU A 26 -2.74 -5.54 -2.56
N VAL A 27 -3.49 -4.42 -2.51
CA VAL A 27 -4.00 -3.74 -3.71
C VAL A 27 -2.94 -2.88 -4.39
N LEU A 28 -2.09 -2.19 -3.63
CA LEU A 28 -1.09 -1.27 -4.18
C LEU A 28 -0.22 -1.91 -5.28
N PRO A 29 0.39 -3.10 -5.11
CA PRO A 29 1.18 -3.76 -6.16
C PRO A 29 0.42 -3.96 -7.49
N LEU A 30 -0.91 -4.10 -7.43
CA LEU A 30 -1.75 -4.31 -8.61
C LEU A 30 -1.74 -3.10 -9.56
N LEU A 31 -1.44 -1.89 -9.07
CA LEU A 31 -1.35 -0.66 -9.88
C LEU A 31 -0.20 -0.69 -10.90
N SER A 32 0.71 -1.65 -10.80
CA SER A 32 1.77 -1.87 -11.79
C SER A 32 1.34 -2.82 -12.91
N GLN A 33 0.24 -3.56 -12.74
CA GLN A 33 -0.19 -4.58 -13.70
C GLN A 33 -1.16 -3.97 -14.72
N LYS A 34 -0.86 -4.16 -16.02
CA LYS A 34 -1.62 -3.61 -17.16
C LYS A 34 -3.12 -3.92 -17.14
N LYS A 35 -3.51 -5.07 -16.58
CA LYS A 35 -4.91 -5.47 -16.44
C LYS A 35 -5.71 -4.55 -15.51
N TYR A 36 -5.06 -3.91 -14.53
CA TYR A 36 -5.70 -2.98 -13.59
C TYR A 36 -5.46 -1.53 -14.01
N TYR A 37 -4.20 -1.11 -14.19
CA TYR A 37 -3.89 0.32 -14.29
C TYR A 37 -4.51 1.03 -15.49
N LYS A 38 -4.81 0.30 -16.57
CA LYS A 38 -5.48 0.86 -17.76
C LYS A 38 -6.86 1.45 -17.48
N LYS A 39 -7.51 1.02 -16.39
CA LYS A 39 -8.86 1.46 -15.97
C LYS A 39 -8.81 2.47 -14.81
N LEU A 40 -7.62 2.84 -14.35
CA LEU A 40 -7.40 3.74 -13.22
C LEU A 40 -7.20 5.18 -13.71
N LYS A 41 -7.58 6.17 -12.90
CA LYS A 41 -7.57 7.59 -13.32
C LYS A 41 -6.15 8.12 -13.52
N TYR A 42 -5.24 7.73 -12.62
CA TYR A 42 -3.85 8.15 -12.65
C TYR A 42 -2.93 7.10 -13.30
N GLY A 43 -3.47 5.94 -13.66
CA GLY A 43 -2.78 4.94 -14.46
C GLY A 43 -1.73 4.15 -13.68
N TYR A 44 -0.62 3.84 -14.36
CA TYR A 44 0.45 2.99 -13.84
C TYR A 44 1.11 3.60 -12.60
N ALA A 45 1.34 2.77 -11.58
CA ALA A 45 2.17 3.11 -10.44
C ALA A 45 3.00 1.92 -9.97
N ARG A 46 4.19 2.20 -9.44
CA ARG A 46 5.08 1.20 -8.80
C ARG A 46 4.62 0.87 -7.39
N GLY A 47 3.40 0.36 -7.24
CA GLY A 47 2.75 0.22 -5.93
C GLY A 47 3.43 -0.76 -4.95
N THR A 48 4.36 -1.60 -5.39
CA THR A 48 5.22 -2.41 -4.50
C THR A 48 6.22 -1.56 -3.72
N GLU A 49 6.74 -0.47 -4.29
CA GLU A 49 7.71 0.41 -3.63
C GLU A 49 7.16 1.05 -2.33
N PRO A 50 5.97 1.68 -2.31
CA PRO A 50 5.42 2.25 -1.08
C PRO A 50 5.07 1.20 -0.03
N VAL A 51 4.71 -0.02 -0.44
CA VAL A 51 4.51 -1.13 0.50
C VAL A 51 5.81 -1.47 1.22
N LYS A 52 6.90 -1.68 0.48
CA LYS A 52 8.23 -1.96 1.05
C LYS A 52 8.70 -0.81 1.96
N TYR A 53 8.48 0.43 1.52
CA TYR A 53 8.85 1.60 2.30
C TYR A 53 8.14 1.66 3.66
N ILE A 54 6.82 1.42 3.69
CA ILE A 54 6.04 1.40 4.93
C ILE A 54 6.42 0.20 5.82
N ASP A 55 6.65 -0.97 5.23
CA ASP A 55 7.12 -2.14 5.97
C ASP A 55 8.47 -1.86 6.67
N GLN A 56 9.38 -1.17 5.97
CA GLN A 56 10.67 -0.80 6.53
C GLN A 56 10.56 0.22 7.67
N ILE A 57 9.67 1.22 7.55
CA ILE A 57 9.39 2.18 8.63
C ILE A 57 8.88 1.45 9.88
N ARG A 58 7.90 0.55 9.72
CA ARG A 58 7.34 -0.21 10.83
C ARG A 58 8.38 -1.11 11.48
N TYR A 59 9.21 -1.77 10.68
CA TYR A 59 10.32 -2.57 11.20
C TYR A 59 11.27 -1.73 12.06
N TYR A 60 11.72 -0.57 11.57
CA TYR A 60 12.60 0.29 12.36
C TYR A 60 11.92 0.84 13.61
N GLN A 61 10.63 1.17 13.53
CA GLN A 61 9.84 1.58 14.69
C GLN A 61 9.81 0.47 15.75
N ASP A 62 9.54 -0.78 15.36
CA ASP A 62 9.51 -1.92 16.28
C ASP A 62 10.88 -2.14 16.94
N VAL A 63 11.97 -2.07 16.17
CA VAL A 63 13.35 -2.20 16.70
C VAL A 63 13.64 -1.11 17.73
N LEU A 64 13.31 0.15 17.43
CA LEU A 64 13.56 1.27 18.35
C LEU A 64 12.73 1.18 19.62
N VAL A 65 11.45 0.81 19.51
CA VAL A 65 10.57 0.63 20.67
C VAL A 65 11.06 -0.51 21.56
N ASN A 66 11.43 -1.65 20.97
CA ASN A 66 11.94 -2.79 21.74
C ASN A 66 13.25 -2.46 22.45
N ALA A 67 14.14 -1.68 21.82
CA ALA A 67 15.38 -1.24 22.46
C ALA A 67 15.09 -0.33 23.68
N LEU A 68 14.16 0.61 23.55
CA LEU A 68 13.78 1.54 24.63
C LEU A 68 13.04 0.88 25.80
N VAL A 69 12.28 -0.19 25.54
CA VAL A 69 11.54 -0.94 26.58
C VAL A 69 12.44 -1.92 27.33
N SER A 70 13.60 -2.27 26.74
CA SER A 70 14.57 -3.20 27.34
C SER A 70 15.61 -2.52 28.24
N GLU A 71 15.52 -1.20 28.41
CA GLU A 71 16.29 -0.38 29.38
C GLU A 71 15.43 -0.07 30.61
#